data_AF-A0A2R6J9I6-F1
#
_entry.id   AF-A0A2R6J9I6-F1
#
_cell.length_a   1.000
_cell.length_b   1.000
_cell.length_c   1.000
_cell.angle_alpha   90.00
_cell.angle_beta   90.00
_cell.angle_gamma   90.00
#
_symmetry.space_group_name_H-M   'P 1'
#
loop_
_entity.id
_entity.type
_entity.pdbx_description
1 polymer ?
#
loop_
_entity_poly.entity_id
_entity_poly.type
_entity_poly.pdbx_seq_one_letter_code
_entity_poly.pdbx_strand_id
1 'polypeptide(L)'
;MAFQHSREQVTDEDRRAMLKALGVAGTAGVVGEFTLGDLRGEVSPETGGELAAMGEAIRNDLSGRLDASLLASGLSGVAASIESLPALEAAGVPTERGTAYSSLTDEVWPVHEHLAEVGFFDSAERHLPPFSPEHISTTARQLVGSGTLAGALAEVGFDEAEGTSLATTVVNNDAHLAKWKPTGAYSQDEVEEFNPDDVAPLHQRAAEGALLWIDGLDHWLWQNRVLVTEEMLSDGVWDIKAMLGGYYLLNRAAHDVAEGAISDETLTAMVTAGSAAAIISQEHLTFDLIRVTDEMRAPRGGV
;
A
#
# COMPACT_ATOMS: atom_id res chain seq x y z
N MET A 1 7.81 -11.43 -18.11
CA MET A 1 6.56 -12.05 -17.66
C MET A 1 5.51 -10.96 -17.71
N ALA A 2 4.43 -11.18 -18.45
CA ALA A 2 3.30 -10.26 -18.47
C ALA A 2 2.56 -10.40 -17.14
N PHE A 3 2.38 -9.30 -16.42
CA PHE A 3 1.53 -9.25 -15.25
C PHE A 3 0.10 -9.22 -15.77
N GLN A 4 -0.63 -10.32 -15.58
CA GLN A 4 -2.08 -10.34 -15.73
C GLN A 4 -2.65 -9.98 -14.36
N HIS A 5 -3.01 -8.73 -14.16
CA HIS A 5 -3.89 -8.29 -13.10
C HIS A 5 -5.11 -7.71 -13.81
N SER A 6 -6.18 -8.49 -13.87
CA SER A 6 -7.51 -7.89 -13.85
C SER A 6 -8.04 -8.11 -12.44
N ARG A 7 -8.99 -7.26 -12.02
CA ARG A 7 -9.76 -7.33 -10.76
C ARG A 7 -10.26 -8.73 -10.33
N GLU A 8 -10.17 -9.75 -11.20
CA GLU A 8 -10.60 -11.12 -10.96
C GLU A 8 -9.48 -12.04 -10.47
N GLN A 9 -9.49 -12.20 -9.13
CA GLN A 9 -9.09 -13.38 -8.37
C GLN A 9 -7.58 -13.59 -8.20
N VAL A 10 -7.12 -13.24 -7.00
CA VAL A 10 -6.09 -14.02 -6.30
C VAL A 10 -6.25 -15.48 -6.68
N THR A 11 -5.28 -16.03 -7.40
CA THR A 11 -5.38 -17.38 -7.92
C THR A 11 -5.22 -18.38 -6.78
N ASP A 12 -5.59 -19.64 -7.01
CA ASP A 12 -5.30 -20.70 -6.04
C ASP A 12 -3.79 -20.85 -5.77
N GLU A 13 -2.95 -20.49 -6.74
CA GLU A 13 -1.51 -20.45 -6.55
C GLU A 13 -1.10 -19.31 -5.63
N ASP A 14 -1.68 -18.11 -5.82
CA ASP A 14 -1.45 -16.96 -4.95
C ASP A 14 -1.90 -17.21 -3.52
N ARG A 15 -3.07 -17.82 -3.35
CA ARG A 15 -3.60 -18.26 -2.04
C ARG A 15 -2.63 -19.21 -1.35
N ARG A 16 -2.09 -20.20 -2.07
CA ARG A 16 -1.10 -21.15 -1.52
C ARG A 16 0.22 -20.46 -1.15
N ALA A 17 0.67 -19.51 -1.95
CA ALA A 17 1.87 -18.72 -1.66
C ALA A 17 1.70 -17.89 -0.39
N MET A 18 0.54 -17.22 -0.23
CA MET A 18 0.17 -16.49 0.99
C MET A 18 0.15 -17.38 2.23
N LEU A 19 -0.53 -18.54 2.18
CA LEU A 19 -0.56 -19.50 3.30
C LEU A 19 0.83 -19.98 3.70
N LYS A 20 1.69 -20.24 2.70
CA LYS A 20 3.08 -20.63 2.93
C LYS A 20 3.87 -19.52 3.62
N ALA A 21 3.73 -18.27 3.17
CA ALA A 21 4.40 -17.12 3.79
C ALA A 21 3.92 -16.88 5.23
N LEU A 22 2.64 -17.11 5.50
CA LEU A 22 2.08 -17.03 6.86
C LEU A 22 2.46 -18.22 7.77
N GLY A 23 3.15 -19.23 7.23
CA GLY A 23 3.53 -20.43 7.98
C GLY A 23 2.35 -21.36 8.31
N VAL A 24 1.22 -21.22 7.62
CA VAL A 24 0.03 -22.06 7.80
C VAL A 24 0.25 -23.39 7.08
N ALA A 25 0.65 -24.41 7.85
CA ALA A 25 0.97 -25.73 7.31
C ALA A 25 -0.30 -26.59 7.12
N GLY A 26 -0.84 -26.61 5.90
CA GLY A 26 -1.68 -27.69 5.38
C GLY A 26 -2.89 -28.10 6.24
N THR A 27 -3.55 -27.16 6.91
CA THR A 27 -4.80 -27.45 7.61
C THR A 27 -5.90 -27.71 6.57
N ALA A 28 -6.53 -28.88 6.66
CA ALA A 28 -7.60 -29.30 5.75
C ALA A 28 -8.83 -28.37 5.78
N GLY A 29 -8.85 -27.35 6.65
CA GLY A 29 -9.90 -26.33 6.75
C GLY A 29 -9.68 -25.05 5.95
N VAL A 30 -8.46 -24.77 5.45
CA VAL A 30 -8.12 -23.55 4.67
C VAL A 30 -7.86 -23.88 3.19
N VAL A 31 -8.34 -25.04 2.74
CA VAL A 31 -8.25 -25.45 1.33
C VAL A 31 -9.43 -24.83 0.57
N GLY A 32 -9.21 -23.66 -0.05
CA GLY A 32 -10.22 -22.94 -0.83
C GLY A 32 -10.08 -21.42 -0.73
N GLU A 33 -11.16 -20.70 -1.00
CA GLU A 33 -11.27 -19.29 -0.64
C GLU A 33 -11.20 -19.13 0.88
N PHE A 34 -10.33 -18.22 1.35
CA PHE A 34 -10.20 -17.84 2.75
C PHE A 34 -10.24 -16.32 2.86
N THR A 35 -10.53 -15.84 4.05
CA THR A 35 -10.47 -14.42 4.42
C THR A 35 -9.34 -14.17 5.42
N LEU A 36 -8.93 -12.91 5.61
CA LEU A 36 -8.04 -12.53 6.71
C LEU A 36 -8.59 -12.93 8.08
N GLY A 37 -9.92 -12.93 8.24
CA GLY A 37 -10.59 -13.38 9.47
C GLY A 37 -10.38 -14.86 9.74
N ASP A 38 -10.47 -15.71 8.71
CA ASP A 38 -10.23 -17.15 8.81
C ASP A 38 -8.78 -17.45 9.22
N LEU A 39 -7.83 -16.68 8.69
CA LEU A 39 -6.40 -16.85 8.95
C LEU A 39 -5.97 -16.42 10.35
N ARG A 40 -6.72 -15.50 10.99
CA ARG A 40 -6.37 -14.95 12.31
C ARG A 40 -6.16 -16.04 13.36
N GLY A 41 -6.99 -17.08 13.37
CA GLY A 41 -6.90 -18.18 14.32
C GLY A 41 -5.79 -19.19 14.02
N GLU A 42 -5.32 -19.21 12.78
CA GLU A 42 -4.34 -20.17 12.27
C GLU A 42 -2.91 -19.62 12.30
N VAL A 43 -2.78 -18.28 12.35
CA VAL A 43 -1.50 -17.58 12.35
C VAL A 43 -1.15 -17.12 13.76
N SER A 44 0.00 -17.58 14.26
CA SER A 44 0.57 -17.04 15.50
C SER A 44 1.34 -15.76 15.20
N PRO A 45 1.07 -14.64 15.91
CA PRO A 45 1.89 -13.44 15.85
C PRO A 45 3.36 -13.73 16.19
N GLU A 46 4.25 -12.84 15.76
CA GLU A 46 5.68 -12.92 16.05
C GLU A 46 5.93 -12.80 17.57
N THR A 47 6.93 -13.51 18.12
CA THR A 47 7.21 -13.55 19.58
C THR A 47 8.68 -13.27 19.94
N GLY A 48 9.55 -13.13 18.94
CA GLY A 48 10.98 -12.88 19.06
C GLY A 48 11.34 -11.41 19.33
N GLY A 49 10.37 -10.50 19.31
CA GLY A 49 10.52 -9.14 19.85
C GLY A 49 11.31 -8.19 18.95
N GLU A 50 11.74 -8.64 17.77
CA GLU A 50 12.43 -7.79 16.80
C GLU A 50 11.53 -6.66 16.30
N LEU A 51 10.28 -6.99 15.93
CA LEU A 51 9.28 -5.97 15.54
C LEU A 51 9.01 -4.98 16.68
N ALA A 52 9.03 -5.45 17.93
CA ALA A 52 8.81 -4.63 19.11
C ALA A 52 9.97 -3.62 19.29
N ALA A 53 11.21 -4.08 19.16
CA ALA A 53 12.38 -3.21 19.29
C ALA A 53 12.39 -2.10 18.23
N MET A 54 12.02 -2.43 16.98
CA MET A 54 11.90 -1.45 15.89
C MET A 54 10.80 -0.41 16.17
N GLY A 55 9.63 -0.87 16.63
CA GLY A 55 8.49 -0.01 16.92
C GLY A 55 8.76 0.92 18.10
N GLU A 56 9.39 0.39 19.15
CA GLU A 56 9.79 1.16 20.33
C GLU A 56 10.73 2.31 19.92
N ALA A 57 11.71 2.02 19.06
CA ALA A 57 12.63 3.04 18.56
C ALA A 57 11.91 4.13 17.76
N ILE A 58 10.98 3.75 16.88
CA ILE A 58 10.16 4.70 16.10
C ILE A 58 9.27 5.55 17.03
N ARG A 59 8.58 4.92 17.98
CA ARG A 59 7.74 5.58 18.96
C ARG A 59 8.53 6.61 19.78
N ASN A 60 9.73 6.24 20.23
CA ASN A 60 10.58 7.11 21.02
C ASN A 60 11.03 8.35 20.25
N ASP A 61 11.34 8.22 18.96
CA ASP A 61 11.72 9.35 18.10
C ASP A 61 10.56 10.34 17.81
N LEU A 62 9.32 9.87 17.92
CA LEU A 62 8.11 10.62 17.56
C LEU A 62 7.28 11.11 18.77
N SER A 63 7.57 10.60 19.96
CA SER A 63 6.80 10.88 21.17
C SER A 63 6.67 12.39 21.42
N GLY A 64 5.44 12.87 21.49
CA GLY A 64 5.11 14.29 21.72
C GLY A 64 5.25 15.21 20.51
N ARG A 65 5.51 14.68 19.30
CA ARG A 65 5.65 15.47 18.06
C ARG A 65 4.45 15.37 17.12
N LEU A 66 3.69 14.28 17.23
CA LEU A 66 2.55 13.98 16.35
C LEU A 66 1.29 14.76 16.77
N ASP A 67 0.61 15.36 15.79
CA ASP A 67 -0.69 16.01 15.96
C ASP A 67 -1.82 14.99 15.75
N ALA A 68 -2.31 14.41 16.85
CA ALA A 68 -3.39 13.42 16.81
C ALA A 68 -4.65 13.94 16.11
N SER A 69 -4.96 15.23 16.25
CA SER A 69 -6.18 15.81 15.66
C SER A 69 -6.10 15.91 14.14
N LEU A 70 -4.93 16.31 13.63
CA LEU A 70 -4.65 16.35 12.19
C LEU A 70 -4.65 14.93 11.60
N LEU A 71 -4.01 13.98 12.29
CA LEU A 71 -3.96 12.58 11.87
C LEU A 71 -5.36 11.97 11.80
N ALA A 72 -6.21 12.20 12.81
CA ALA A 72 -7.60 11.76 12.83
C ALA A 72 -8.44 12.38 11.69
N SER A 73 -8.21 13.66 11.37
CA SER A 73 -8.84 14.32 10.22
C SER A 73 -8.45 13.62 8.93
N GLY A 74 -7.16 13.33 8.72
CA GLY A 74 -6.72 12.61 7.52
C GLY A 74 -7.22 11.17 7.45
N LEU A 75 -7.43 10.47 8.58
CA LEU A 75 -8.05 9.14 8.58
C LEU A 75 -9.48 9.23 8.02
N SER A 76 -10.23 10.24 8.47
CA SER A 76 -11.58 10.51 7.98
C SER A 76 -11.58 10.92 6.50
N GLY A 77 -10.59 11.73 6.09
CA GLY A 77 -10.39 12.13 4.69
C GLY A 77 -10.14 10.95 3.77
N VAL A 78 -9.23 10.04 4.14
CA VAL A 78 -8.96 8.83 3.35
C VAL A 78 -10.19 7.93 3.24
N ALA A 79 -10.95 7.76 4.33
CA ALA A 79 -12.19 6.99 4.32
C ALA A 79 -13.22 7.59 3.34
N ALA A 80 -13.42 8.91 3.37
CA ALA A 80 -14.30 9.61 2.44
C ALA A 80 -13.83 9.50 0.99
N SER A 81 -12.52 9.58 0.74
CA SER A 81 -11.94 9.37 -0.59
C SER A 81 -12.24 7.97 -1.12
N ILE A 82 -12.04 6.92 -0.31
CA ILE A 82 -12.36 5.54 -0.70
C ILE A 82 -13.86 5.37 -0.96
N GLU A 83 -14.73 5.94 -0.11
CA GLU A 83 -16.19 5.89 -0.29
C GLU A 83 -16.64 6.51 -1.63
N SER A 84 -15.91 7.51 -2.13
CA SER A 84 -16.24 8.18 -3.39
C SER A 84 -15.84 7.40 -4.65
N LEU A 85 -14.93 6.43 -4.56
CA LEU A 85 -14.36 5.72 -5.70
C LEU A 85 -15.39 5.04 -6.61
N PRO A 86 -16.44 4.36 -6.11
CA PRO A 86 -17.45 3.74 -6.98
C PRO A 86 -18.19 4.76 -7.85
N ALA A 87 -18.38 5.99 -7.34
CA ALA A 87 -19.01 7.05 -8.12
C ALA A 87 -18.07 7.58 -9.21
N LEU A 88 -16.75 7.66 -8.94
CA LEU A 88 -15.74 8.02 -9.93
C LEU A 88 -15.64 6.96 -11.03
N GLU A 89 -15.64 5.68 -10.66
CA GLU A 89 -15.65 4.56 -11.60
C GLU A 89 -16.88 4.64 -12.52
N ALA A 90 -18.07 4.84 -11.95
CA ALA A 90 -19.32 4.95 -12.70
C ALA A 90 -19.39 6.20 -13.60
N ALA A 91 -18.67 7.27 -13.26
CA ALA A 91 -18.56 8.47 -14.09
C ALA A 91 -17.70 8.25 -15.34
N GLY A 92 -16.85 7.21 -15.34
CA GLY A 92 -15.99 6.86 -16.46
C GLY A 92 -14.84 7.83 -16.66
N VAL A 93 -14.22 7.76 -17.84
CA VAL A 93 -13.05 8.60 -18.17
C VAL A 93 -13.47 10.08 -18.34
N PRO A 94 -12.82 11.03 -17.64
CA PRO A 94 -13.12 12.46 -17.76
C PRO A 94 -13.11 12.97 -19.20
N THR A 95 -14.15 13.73 -19.58
CA THR A 95 -14.26 14.32 -20.93
C THR A 95 -13.55 15.67 -21.06
N GLU A 96 -13.28 16.32 -19.94
CA GLU A 96 -12.53 17.57 -19.80
C GLU A 96 -11.47 17.44 -18.69
N ARG A 97 -10.55 18.40 -18.61
CA ARG A 97 -9.56 18.43 -17.52
C ARG A 97 -10.27 18.78 -16.21
N GLY A 98 -10.40 17.79 -15.33
CA GLY A 98 -11.04 17.91 -14.02
C GLY A 98 -10.05 17.77 -12.86
N THR A 99 -10.61 17.59 -11.68
CA THR A 99 -9.92 17.36 -10.39
C THR A 99 -10.56 16.21 -9.62
N ALA A 100 -11.23 15.29 -10.33
CA ALA A 100 -12.05 14.27 -9.70
C ALA A 100 -11.21 13.27 -8.91
N TYR A 101 -10.02 12.92 -9.42
CA TYR A 101 -9.06 12.07 -8.75
C TYR A 101 -8.12 12.87 -7.85
N SER A 102 -7.64 14.04 -8.27
CA SER A 102 -6.75 14.86 -7.46
C SER A 102 -7.41 15.31 -6.16
N SER A 103 -8.73 15.56 -6.14
CA SER A 103 -9.42 15.89 -4.90
C SER A 103 -9.50 14.75 -3.88
N LEU A 104 -9.15 13.51 -4.25
CA LEU A 104 -9.06 12.40 -3.30
C LEU A 104 -7.91 12.57 -2.29
N THR A 105 -6.94 13.43 -2.57
CA THR A 105 -5.75 13.65 -1.73
C THR A 105 -5.77 14.98 -0.97
N ASP A 106 -6.77 15.84 -1.22
CA ASP A 106 -6.85 17.20 -0.65
C ASP A 106 -6.73 17.20 0.89
N GLU A 107 -7.41 16.27 1.56
CA GLU A 107 -7.39 16.11 3.03
C GLU A 107 -6.21 15.23 3.52
N VAL A 108 -5.47 14.62 2.60
CA VAL A 108 -4.40 13.66 2.88
C VAL A 108 -3.03 14.34 2.87
N TRP A 109 -2.83 15.32 1.98
CA TRP A 109 -1.59 16.09 1.86
C TRP A 109 -1.16 16.79 3.16
N PRO A 110 -2.05 17.49 3.91
CA PRO A 110 -1.66 18.11 5.17
C PRO A 110 -1.12 17.11 6.20
N VAL A 111 -1.66 15.88 6.20
CA VAL A 111 -1.12 14.80 7.04
C VAL A 111 0.26 14.37 6.56
N HIS A 112 0.45 14.21 5.26
CA HIS A 112 1.74 13.81 4.69
C HIS A 112 2.83 14.83 5.05
N GLU A 113 2.54 16.12 4.84
CA GLU A 113 3.44 17.23 5.17
C GLU A 113 3.80 17.23 6.66
N HIS A 114 2.81 17.00 7.54
CA HIS A 114 3.05 16.87 8.97
C HIS A 114 3.97 15.68 9.30
N LEU A 115 3.71 14.49 8.73
CA LEU A 115 4.54 13.30 8.95
C LEU A 115 5.99 13.51 8.49
N ALA A 116 6.18 14.20 7.36
CA ALA A 116 7.49 14.60 6.87
C ALA A 116 8.17 15.59 7.84
N GLU A 117 7.48 16.67 8.24
CA GLU A 117 8.01 17.71 9.13
C GLU A 117 8.44 17.16 10.50
N VAL A 118 7.67 16.25 11.07
CA VAL A 118 7.98 15.64 12.38
C VAL A 118 8.99 14.50 12.28
N GLY A 119 9.52 14.21 11.09
CA GLY A 119 10.55 13.18 10.88
C GLY A 119 10.04 11.76 11.06
N PHE A 120 8.75 11.49 10.80
CA PHE A 120 8.18 10.15 10.82
C PHE A 120 8.92 9.22 9.86
N PHE A 121 9.08 9.66 8.61
CA PHE A 121 9.72 8.86 7.57
C PHE A 121 11.21 8.68 7.83
N ASP A 122 11.91 9.71 8.33
CA ASP A 122 13.32 9.60 8.74
C ASP A 122 13.52 8.64 9.91
N SER A 123 12.54 8.55 10.81
CA SER A 123 12.54 7.59 11.90
C SER A 123 12.34 6.17 11.39
N ALA A 124 11.34 5.96 10.52
CA ALA A 124 11.10 4.67 9.88
C ALA A 124 12.34 4.19 9.10
N GLU A 125 12.95 5.06 8.31
CA GLU A 125 14.15 4.78 7.52
C GLU A 125 15.35 4.31 8.37
N ARG A 126 15.52 4.88 9.57
CA ARG A 126 16.64 4.55 10.46
C ARG A 126 16.45 3.21 11.19
N HIS A 127 15.20 2.86 11.49
CA HIS A 127 14.89 1.74 12.39
C HIS A 127 14.29 0.52 11.70
N LEU A 128 13.78 0.67 10.47
CA LEU A 128 13.23 -0.44 9.69
C LEU A 128 14.26 -1.02 8.72
N PRO A 129 14.30 -2.35 8.56
CA PRO A 129 15.16 -2.98 7.58
C PRO A 129 14.61 -2.74 6.16
N PRO A 130 15.45 -2.93 5.12
CA PRO A 130 14.95 -3.06 3.75
C PRO A 130 13.88 -4.15 3.64
N PHE A 131 12.98 -4.03 2.67
CA PHE A 131 12.04 -5.11 2.40
C PHE A 131 12.78 -6.41 2.06
N SER A 132 12.32 -7.50 2.69
CA SER A 132 12.75 -8.85 2.41
C SER A 132 11.57 -9.81 2.54
N PRO A 133 11.61 -10.99 1.89
CA PRO A 133 10.62 -12.05 2.10
C PRO A 133 10.34 -12.36 3.57
N GLU A 134 11.39 -12.41 4.39
CA GLU A 134 11.28 -12.68 5.82
C GLU A 134 10.60 -11.55 6.59
N HIS A 135 10.95 -10.29 6.29
CA HIS A 135 10.34 -9.13 6.95
C HIS A 135 8.86 -8.96 6.54
N ILE A 136 8.55 -9.12 5.26
CA ILE A 136 7.16 -9.06 4.75
C ILE A 136 6.31 -10.17 5.35
N SER A 137 6.77 -11.42 5.32
CA SER A 137 6.02 -12.53 5.93
C SER A 137 5.85 -12.37 7.44
N THR A 138 6.85 -11.85 8.14
CA THR A 138 6.79 -11.62 9.59
C THR A 138 5.80 -10.52 9.98
N THR A 139 5.82 -9.39 9.28
CA THR A 139 4.86 -8.30 9.48
C THR A 139 3.44 -8.70 9.08
N ALA A 140 3.28 -9.46 7.99
CA ALA A 140 1.99 -10.03 7.59
C ALA A 140 1.43 -10.96 8.69
N ARG A 141 2.25 -11.86 9.25
CA ARG A 141 1.83 -12.74 10.35
C ARG A 141 1.38 -11.95 11.59
N GLN A 142 2.13 -10.90 11.96
CA GLN A 142 1.77 -10.03 13.07
C GLN A 142 0.40 -9.38 12.88
N LEU A 143 0.16 -8.81 11.70
CA LEU A 143 -1.06 -8.08 11.38
C LEU A 143 -2.29 -8.99 11.22
N VAL A 144 -2.11 -10.15 10.60
CA VAL A 144 -3.18 -11.16 10.42
C VAL A 144 -3.52 -11.81 11.76
N GLY A 145 -2.52 -12.29 12.51
CA GLY A 145 -2.74 -12.97 13.80
C GLY A 145 -3.34 -12.05 14.87
N SER A 146 -2.97 -10.77 14.90
CA SER A 146 -3.60 -9.79 15.80
C SER A 146 -5.04 -9.43 15.39
N GLY A 147 -5.38 -9.57 14.11
CA GLY A 147 -6.64 -9.12 13.51
C GLY A 147 -6.64 -7.62 13.18
N THR A 148 -5.52 -6.92 13.39
CA THR A 148 -5.40 -5.46 13.18
C THR A 148 -5.66 -5.08 11.73
N LEU A 149 -5.10 -5.83 10.77
CA LEU A 149 -5.22 -5.50 9.35
C LEU A 149 -6.67 -5.59 8.85
N ALA A 150 -7.37 -6.67 9.20
CA ALA A 150 -8.77 -6.84 8.80
C ALA A 150 -9.66 -5.73 9.38
N GLY A 151 -9.45 -5.37 10.66
CA GLY A 151 -10.18 -4.26 11.29
C GLY A 151 -9.90 -2.92 10.61
N ALA A 152 -8.62 -2.57 10.42
CA ALA A 152 -8.22 -1.29 9.85
C ALA A 152 -8.71 -1.11 8.40
N LEU A 153 -8.64 -2.14 7.55
CA LEU A 153 -9.12 -2.04 6.16
C LEU A 153 -10.66 -1.96 6.10
N ALA A 154 -11.36 -2.70 6.96
CA ALA A 154 -12.82 -2.63 7.02
C ALA A 154 -13.33 -1.25 7.46
N GLU A 155 -12.62 -0.56 8.36
CA GLU A 155 -12.95 0.82 8.77
C GLU A 155 -13.00 1.81 7.60
N VAL A 156 -12.25 1.56 6.53
CA VAL A 156 -12.20 2.43 5.34
C VAL A 156 -12.89 1.84 4.11
N GLY A 157 -13.71 0.81 4.30
CA GLY A 157 -14.59 0.31 3.24
C GLY A 157 -13.97 -0.75 2.33
N PHE A 158 -12.92 -1.45 2.76
CA PHE A 158 -12.56 -2.73 2.16
C PHE A 158 -13.49 -3.82 2.69
N ASP A 159 -14.07 -4.60 1.79
CA ASP A 159 -14.70 -5.86 2.19
C ASP A 159 -13.65 -6.95 2.50
N GLU A 160 -14.10 -8.09 3.01
CA GLU A 160 -13.21 -9.20 3.38
C GLU A 160 -12.41 -9.75 2.20
N ALA A 161 -13.00 -9.78 1.00
CA ALA A 161 -12.35 -10.30 -0.20
C ALA A 161 -11.30 -9.31 -0.71
N GLU A 162 -11.63 -8.01 -0.74
CA GLU A 162 -10.72 -6.93 -1.09
C GLU A 162 -9.53 -6.85 -0.13
N GLY A 163 -9.77 -6.89 1.18
CA GLY A 163 -8.69 -6.86 2.18
C GLY A 163 -7.78 -8.10 2.08
N THR A 164 -8.36 -9.27 1.82
CA THR A 164 -7.58 -10.50 1.58
C THR A 164 -6.78 -10.43 0.28
N SER A 165 -7.37 -9.85 -0.77
CA SER A 165 -6.72 -9.63 -2.05
C SER A 165 -5.48 -8.76 -1.89
N LEU A 166 -5.64 -7.59 -1.27
CA LEU A 166 -4.53 -6.67 -1.02
C LEU A 166 -3.40 -7.34 -0.22
N ALA A 167 -3.72 -8.02 0.87
CA ALA A 167 -2.73 -8.69 1.70
C ALA A 167 -1.97 -9.79 0.92
N THR A 168 -2.69 -10.59 0.13
CA THR A 168 -2.09 -11.65 -0.69
C THR A 168 -1.17 -11.06 -1.75
N THR A 169 -1.63 -10.01 -2.44
CA THR A 169 -0.84 -9.31 -3.45
C THR A 169 0.46 -8.75 -2.89
N VAL A 170 0.42 -8.11 -1.71
CA VAL A 170 1.63 -7.58 -1.06
C VAL A 170 2.61 -8.70 -0.68
N VAL A 171 2.11 -9.77 -0.04
CA VAL A 171 2.95 -10.88 0.42
C VAL A 171 3.60 -11.62 -0.74
N ASN A 172 2.88 -11.82 -1.85
CA ASN A 172 3.40 -12.55 -3.01
C ASN A 172 4.35 -11.72 -3.87
N ASN A 173 4.44 -10.41 -3.65
CA ASN A 173 5.37 -9.52 -4.36
C ASN A 173 6.61 -9.14 -3.53
N ASP A 174 6.96 -9.93 -2.51
CA ASP A 174 8.08 -9.69 -1.60
C ASP A 174 9.45 -9.48 -2.29
N ALA A 175 9.77 -10.29 -3.29
CA ALA A 175 11.01 -10.21 -4.05
C ALA A 175 11.06 -8.95 -4.93
N HIS A 176 9.90 -8.44 -5.33
CA HIS A 176 9.80 -7.19 -6.06
C HIS A 176 9.90 -5.98 -5.11
N LEU A 177 9.24 -6.04 -3.96
CA LEU A 177 9.39 -5.07 -2.87
C LEU A 177 10.86 -4.93 -2.44
N ALA A 178 11.64 -6.01 -2.41
CA ALA A 178 13.07 -5.97 -2.06
C ALA A 178 13.94 -5.11 -3.01
N LYS A 179 13.42 -4.70 -4.17
CA LYS A 179 14.08 -3.75 -5.07
C LYS A 179 13.97 -2.31 -4.58
N TRP A 180 12.96 -2.02 -3.75
CA TRP A 180 12.81 -0.76 -3.06
C TRP A 180 13.74 -0.77 -1.85
N LYS A 181 14.79 0.07 -1.91
CA LYS A 181 15.84 0.12 -0.91
C LYS A 181 15.76 1.41 -0.09
N PRO A 182 16.06 1.35 1.22
CA PRO A 182 16.41 2.52 2.00
C PRO A 182 17.50 3.35 1.31
N THR A 183 17.47 4.67 1.46
CA THR A 183 18.44 5.61 0.91
C THR A 183 19.87 5.21 1.29
N GLY A 184 20.10 4.79 2.54
CA GLY A 184 21.42 4.34 3.00
C GLY A 184 21.91 3.02 2.38
N ALA A 185 21.06 2.29 1.65
CA ALA A 185 21.40 1.02 1.00
C ALA A 185 21.74 1.17 -0.50
N TYR A 186 21.67 2.38 -1.07
CA TYR A 186 22.24 2.66 -2.39
C TYR A 186 23.75 2.87 -2.22
N SER A 187 24.56 2.09 -2.95
CA SER A 187 26.01 2.26 -2.87
C SER A 187 26.42 3.53 -3.64
N GLN A 188 27.29 4.36 -3.05
CA GLN A 188 27.75 5.60 -3.70
C GLN A 188 28.57 5.32 -4.97
N ASP A 189 29.13 4.10 -5.10
CA ASP A 189 29.90 3.67 -6.26
C ASP A 189 29.02 3.18 -7.43
N GLU A 190 27.75 2.84 -7.21
CA GLU A 190 26.81 2.38 -8.25
C GLU A 190 26.04 3.53 -8.92
N VAL A 191 26.21 4.76 -8.45
CA VAL A 191 25.32 5.88 -8.82
C VAL A 191 26.12 7.08 -9.33
N GLU A 192 26.59 7.03 -10.58
CA GLU A 192 27.09 8.23 -11.27
C GLU A 192 25.95 9.20 -11.68
N GLU A 193 24.70 8.71 -11.71
CA GLU A 193 23.55 9.40 -12.31
C GLU A 193 22.68 10.21 -11.31
N PHE A 194 22.79 9.97 -10.01
CA PHE A 194 22.06 10.73 -8.99
C PHE A 194 22.78 10.75 -7.62
N ASN A 195 22.50 11.76 -6.80
CA ASN A 195 23.01 11.86 -5.44
C ASN A 195 22.02 11.20 -4.46
N PRO A 196 22.40 10.15 -3.71
CA PRO A 196 21.51 9.50 -2.75
C PRO A 196 20.91 10.45 -1.70
N ASP A 197 21.62 11.52 -1.33
CA ASP A 197 21.12 12.50 -0.36
C ASP A 197 19.91 13.30 -0.88
N ASP A 198 19.68 13.32 -2.19
CA ASP A 198 18.50 13.94 -2.81
C ASP A 198 17.30 12.96 -2.90
N VAL A 199 17.46 11.71 -2.46
CA VAL A 199 16.41 10.69 -2.46
C VAL A 199 15.72 10.65 -1.11
N ALA A 200 14.42 10.97 -1.11
CA ALA A 200 13.58 10.89 0.08
C ALA A 200 13.59 9.47 0.70
N PRO A 201 13.39 9.36 2.02
CA PRO A 201 13.24 8.08 2.72
C PRO A 201 12.30 7.10 2.01
N LEU A 202 12.56 5.80 2.09
CA LEU A 202 11.78 4.77 1.39
C LEU A 202 10.29 4.86 1.71
N HIS A 203 9.94 5.00 2.98
CA HIS A 203 8.55 5.07 3.42
C HIS A 203 7.86 6.38 3.00
N GLN A 204 8.64 7.47 2.88
CA GLN A 204 8.14 8.72 2.32
C GLN A 204 7.86 8.55 0.83
N ARG A 205 8.80 7.99 0.05
CA ARG A 205 8.61 7.74 -1.38
C ARG A 205 7.40 6.86 -1.67
N ALA A 206 7.13 5.87 -0.82
CA ALA A 206 5.93 5.04 -0.91
C ALA A 206 4.65 5.86 -0.72
N ALA A 207 4.58 6.64 0.36
CA ALA A 207 3.39 7.43 0.71
C ALA A 207 3.18 8.60 -0.26
N GLU A 208 4.21 9.41 -0.50
CA GLU A 208 4.19 10.57 -1.38
C GLU A 208 3.94 10.15 -2.84
N GLY A 209 4.57 9.05 -3.28
CA GLY A 209 4.38 8.50 -4.61
C GLY A 209 2.92 8.14 -4.88
N ALA A 210 2.25 7.49 -3.93
CA ALA A 210 0.82 7.19 -4.03
C ALA A 210 -0.04 8.46 -4.21
N LEU A 211 0.22 9.52 -3.45
CA LEU A 211 -0.52 10.79 -3.57
C LEU A 211 -0.27 11.45 -4.92
N LEU A 212 1.00 11.53 -5.34
CA LEU A 212 1.38 12.14 -6.63
C LEU A 212 0.79 11.40 -7.83
N TRP A 213 0.71 10.07 -7.77
CA TRP A 213 0.07 9.27 -8.82
C TRP A 213 -1.42 9.59 -8.94
N ILE A 214 -2.12 9.71 -7.81
CA ILE A 214 -3.55 10.07 -7.78
C ILE A 214 -3.77 11.49 -8.31
N ASP A 215 -2.95 12.46 -7.88
CA ASP A 215 -3.05 13.86 -8.31
C ASP A 215 -2.82 14.06 -9.81
N GLY A 216 -1.88 13.31 -10.38
CA GLY A 216 -1.58 13.35 -11.80
C GLY A 216 -2.65 12.71 -12.68
N LEU A 217 -3.57 11.92 -12.10
CA LEU A 217 -4.40 11.00 -12.85
C LEU A 217 -5.46 11.70 -13.70
N ASP A 218 -6.10 12.76 -13.20
CA ASP A 218 -7.08 13.53 -13.99
C ASP A 218 -6.47 14.04 -15.30
N HIS A 219 -5.25 14.56 -15.21
CA HIS A 219 -4.54 15.09 -16.38
C HIS A 219 -4.22 13.98 -17.37
N TRP A 220 -3.73 12.84 -16.87
CA TRP A 220 -3.36 11.70 -17.69
C TRP A 220 -4.57 11.07 -18.39
N LEU A 221 -5.66 10.82 -17.65
CA LEU A 221 -6.91 10.25 -18.17
C LEU A 221 -7.51 11.13 -19.26
N TRP A 222 -7.58 12.45 -19.02
CA TRP A 222 -8.09 13.39 -20.01
C TRP A 222 -7.28 13.37 -21.32
N GLN A 223 -5.94 13.36 -21.22
CA GLN A 223 -5.06 13.32 -22.40
C GLN A 223 -5.13 11.99 -23.16
N ASN A 224 -5.32 10.88 -22.44
CA ASN A 224 -5.26 9.53 -23.00
C ASN A 224 -6.64 8.88 -23.14
N ARG A 225 -7.73 9.66 -23.03
CA ARG A 225 -9.11 9.13 -22.95
C ARG A 225 -9.50 8.15 -24.05
N VAL A 226 -8.91 8.26 -25.24
CA VAL A 226 -9.19 7.40 -26.39
C VAL A 226 -8.51 6.03 -26.31
N LEU A 227 -7.57 5.87 -25.39
CA LEU A 227 -6.80 4.65 -25.15
C LEU A 227 -7.28 3.86 -23.92
N VAL A 228 -8.06 4.50 -23.04
CA VAL A 228 -8.49 3.93 -21.77
C VAL A 228 -9.81 3.17 -21.96
N THR A 229 -9.84 1.91 -21.56
CA THR A 229 -11.04 1.08 -21.53
C THR A 229 -11.74 1.14 -20.17
N GLU A 230 -12.99 0.68 -20.10
CA GLU A 230 -13.71 0.55 -18.83
C GLU A 230 -13.01 -0.43 -17.87
N GLU A 231 -12.43 -1.52 -18.40
CA GLU A 231 -11.66 -2.50 -17.63
C GLU A 231 -10.40 -1.86 -17.01
N MET A 232 -9.58 -1.17 -17.82
CA MET A 232 -8.39 -0.46 -17.34
C MET A 232 -8.75 0.57 -16.26
N LEU A 233 -9.87 1.28 -16.43
CA LEU A 233 -10.33 2.25 -15.44
C LEU A 233 -10.76 1.56 -14.13
N SER A 234 -11.49 0.45 -14.24
CA SER A 234 -11.91 -0.38 -13.11
C SER A 234 -10.70 -0.90 -12.31
N ASP A 235 -9.70 -1.42 -13.00
CA ASP A 235 -8.45 -1.90 -12.38
C ASP A 235 -7.68 -0.74 -11.73
N GLY A 236 -7.54 0.39 -12.44
CA GLY A 236 -6.89 1.57 -11.90
C GLY A 236 -7.62 2.17 -10.68
N VAL A 237 -8.95 2.11 -10.62
CA VAL A 237 -9.72 2.52 -9.43
C VAL A 237 -9.45 1.59 -8.26
N TRP A 238 -9.30 0.29 -8.50
CA TRP A 238 -8.87 -0.66 -7.47
C TRP A 238 -7.46 -0.32 -6.95
N ASP A 239 -6.51 -0.02 -7.85
CA ASP A 239 -5.16 0.36 -7.44
C ASP A 239 -5.15 1.65 -6.62
N ILE A 240 -6.00 2.62 -6.97
CA ILE A 240 -6.18 3.85 -6.16
C ILE A 240 -6.73 3.51 -4.78
N LYS A 241 -7.74 2.63 -4.69
CA LYS A 241 -8.27 2.16 -3.41
C LYS A 241 -7.17 1.54 -2.55
N ALA A 242 -6.35 0.67 -3.15
CA ALA A 242 -5.26 -0.01 -2.48
C ALA A 242 -4.12 0.94 -2.06
N MET A 243 -3.78 1.94 -2.87
CA MET A 243 -2.86 3.03 -2.51
C MET A 243 -3.37 3.83 -1.30
N LEU A 244 -4.64 4.24 -1.32
CA LEU A 244 -5.29 4.93 -0.20
C LEU A 244 -5.35 4.05 1.05
N GLY A 245 -5.61 2.75 0.91
CA GLY A 245 -5.56 1.77 1.99
C GLY A 245 -4.16 1.65 2.61
N GLY A 246 -3.11 1.61 1.78
CA GLY A 246 -1.72 1.64 2.25
C GLY A 246 -1.38 2.91 3.04
N TYR A 247 -1.81 4.07 2.52
CA TYR A 247 -1.66 5.34 3.23
C TYR A 247 -2.45 5.37 4.54
N TYR A 248 -3.68 4.85 4.56
CA TYR A 248 -4.49 4.75 5.78
C TYR A 248 -3.76 3.98 6.88
N LEU A 249 -3.13 2.84 6.55
CA LEU A 249 -2.34 2.07 7.53
C LEU A 249 -1.18 2.90 8.11
N LEU A 250 -0.48 3.69 7.29
CA LEU A 250 0.59 4.58 7.76
C LEU A 250 0.06 5.68 8.68
N ASN A 251 -0.98 6.39 8.24
CA ASN A 251 -1.60 7.45 9.03
C ASN A 251 -2.17 6.89 10.36
N ARG A 252 -2.80 5.71 10.31
CA ARG A 252 -3.37 5.05 11.49
C ARG A 252 -2.30 4.67 12.49
N ALA A 253 -1.17 4.15 12.01
CA ALA A 253 -0.03 3.85 12.88
C ALA A 253 0.49 5.11 13.59
N ALA A 254 0.65 6.21 12.87
CA ALA A 254 1.05 7.49 13.45
C ALA A 254 0.01 8.03 14.45
N HIS A 255 -1.28 8.01 14.10
CA HIS A 255 -2.36 8.42 14.97
C HIS A 255 -2.35 7.62 16.29
N ASP A 256 -2.25 6.29 16.20
CA ASP A 256 -2.30 5.44 17.38
C ASP A 256 -1.00 5.52 18.21
N VAL A 257 0.13 5.97 17.64
CA VAL A 257 1.31 6.39 18.41
C VAL A 257 1.01 7.68 19.19
N ALA A 258 0.39 8.68 18.55
CA ALA A 258 0.04 9.94 19.20
C ALA A 258 -0.92 9.75 20.39
N GLU A 259 -1.84 8.78 20.27
CA GLU A 259 -2.80 8.40 21.31
C GLU A 259 -2.25 7.37 22.32
N GLY A 260 -1.06 6.79 22.07
CA GLY A 260 -0.49 5.72 22.90
C GLY A 260 -1.30 4.42 22.88
N ALA A 261 -2.05 4.17 21.81
CA ALA A 261 -3.01 3.07 21.66
C ALA A 261 -2.47 1.87 20.86
N ILE A 262 -1.23 1.94 20.35
CA ILE A 262 -0.61 0.89 19.53
C ILE A 262 0.51 0.14 20.27
N SER A 263 0.66 -1.16 19.98
CA SER A 263 1.84 -1.93 20.40
C SER A 263 3.01 -1.69 19.44
N ASP A 264 4.25 -1.88 19.91
CA ASP A 264 5.42 -1.63 19.07
C ASP A 264 5.51 -2.59 17.87
N GLU A 265 5.13 -3.85 18.04
CA GLU A 265 5.08 -4.84 16.96
C GLU A 265 4.08 -4.42 15.89
N THR A 266 2.91 -3.94 16.33
CA THR A 266 1.84 -3.47 15.45
C THR A 266 2.24 -2.20 14.70
N LEU A 267 2.92 -1.27 15.38
CA LEU A 267 3.49 -0.07 14.76
C LEU A 267 4.43 -0.43 13.61
N THR A 268 5.45 -1.26 13.87
CA THR A 268 6.39 -1.73 12.85
C THR A 268 5.68 -2.40 11.68
N ALA A 269 4.72 -3.27 11.99
CA ALA A 269 4.02 -4.03 10.97
C ALA A 269 3.09 -3.15 10.11
N MET A 270 2.37 -2.20 10.70
CA MET A 270 1.51 -1.26 9.96
C MET A 270 2.32 -0.32 9.07
N VAL A 271 3.46 0.20 9.53
CA VAL A 271 4.33 1.04 8.70
C VAL A 271 4.90 0.27 7.51
N THR A 272 5.37 -0.95 7.76
CA THR A 272 5.89 -1.83 6.71
C THR A 272 4.80 -2.18 5.71
N ALA A 273 3.64 -2.65 6.18
CA ALA A 273 2.53 -3.09 5.32
C ALA A 273 1.91 -1.93 4.53
N GLY A 274 1.70 -0.77 5.17
CA GLY A 274 1.16 0.41 4.50
C GLY A 274 2.07 0.90 3.36
N SER A 275 3.37 0.93 3.61
CA SER A 275 4.37 1.28 2.59
C SER A 275 4.41 0.26 1.45
N ALA A 276 4.38 -1.02 1.79
CA ALA A 276 4.41 -2.10 0.80
C ALA A 276 3.15 -2.10 -0.09
N ALA A 277 1.96 -1.90 0.51
CA ALA A 277 0.70 -1.74 -0.21
C ALA A 277 0.75 -0.54 -1.16
N ALA A 278 1.18 0.63 -0.67
CA ALA A 278 1.32 1.83 -1.50
C ALA A 278 2.26 1.59 -2.70
N ILE A 279 3.43 0.98 -2.48
CA ILE A 279 4.42 0.67 -3.52
C ILE A 279 3.87 -0.29 -4.59
N ILE A 280 3.23 -1.39 -4.19
CA ILE A 280 2.73 -2.36 -5.15
C ILE A 280 1.60 -1.75 -5.97
N SER A 281 0.68 -1.03 -5.32
CA SER A 281 -0.47 -0.45 -6.01
C SER A 281 -0.12 0.68 -6.96
N GLN A 282 0.87 1.53 -6.67
CA GLN A 282 1.33 2.54 -7.65
C GLN A 282 1.96 1.88 -8.90
N GLU A 283 2.62 0.74 -8.74
CA GLU A 283 3.24 0.03 -9.85
C GLU A 283 2.17 -0.70 -10.67
N HIS A 284 1.19 -1.31 -10.01
CA HIS A 284 0.02 -1.90 -10.67
C HIS A 284 -0.77 -0.85 -11.45
N LEU A 285 -1.06 0.32 -10.87
CA LEU A 285 -1.71 1.42 -11.59
C LEU A 285 -0.96 1.77 -12.88
N THR A 286 0.37 1.74 -12.82
CA THR A 286 1.21 1.99 -13.99
C THR A 286 1.02 0.91 -15.06
N PHE A 287 0.88 -0.35 -14.69
CA PHE A 287 0.67 -1.46 -15.62
C PHE A 287 -0.75 -1.53 -16.15
N ASP A 288 -1.74 -1.39 -15.26
CA ASP A 288 -3.13 -1.71 -15.54
C ASP A 288 -3.83 -0.54 -16.24
N LEU A 289 -3.46 0.70 -15.90
CA LEU A 289 -4.07 1.90 -16.48
C LEU A 289 -3.15 2.65 -17.45
N ILE A 290 -1.85 2.77 -17.16
CA ILE A 290 -0.99 3.72 -17.89
C ILE A 290 -0.23 3.11 -19.06
N ARG A 291 0.31 1.90 -18.91
CA ARG A 291 1.17 1.27 -19.92
C ARG A 291 0.35 0.54 -20.97
N VAL A 292 0.28 1.14 -22.16
CA VAL A 292 -0.23 0.44 -23.35
C VAL A 292 0.89 -0.43 -23.95
N THR A 293 0.79 -1.75 -23.78
CA THR A 293 1.74 -2.70 -24.37
C THR A 293 1.43 -2.98 -25.85
N ASP A 294 2.39 -3.56 -26.59
CA ASP A 294 2.19 -3.92 -28.00
C ASP A 294 1.10 -4.98 -28.21
N GLU A 295 0.83 -5.81 -27.20
CA GLU A 295 -0.24 -6.82 -27.22
C GLU A 295 -1.64 -6.19 -27.14
N MET A 296 -1.73 -5.00 -26.53
CA MET A 296 -2.97 -4.21 -26.43
C MET A 296 -3.21 -3.37 -27.70
N ARG A 297 -2.26 -3.30 -28.62
CA ARG A 297 -2.41 -2.56 -29.88
C ARG A 297 -3.22 -3.40 -30.89
N ALA A 298 -4.15 -2.75 -31.59
CA ALA A 298 -4.83 -3.36 -32.72
C ALA A 298 -3.80 -3.96 -33.72
N PRO A 299 -4.07 -5.14 -34.30
CA PRO A 299 -3.12 -5.80 -35.20
C PRO A 299 -2.72 -4.88 -36.35
N ARG A 300 -1.40 -4.77 -36.60
CA ARG A 300 -0.86 -3.99 -37.72
C ARG A 300 -1.22 -4.68 -39.03
N GLY A 301 -2.33 -4.25 -39.62
CA GLY A 301 -2.90 -4.80 -40.84
C GLY A 301 -4.42 -4.70 -40.81
N GLY A 302 -4.93 -3.47 -40.82
CA GLY A 302 -6.32 -3.24 -41.17
C GLY A 302 -6.61 -3.79 -42.57
N VAL A 303 -7.84 -4.27 -42.76
CA VAL A 303 -8.40 -4.81 -44.01
C VAL A 303 -8.00 -3.99 -45.24
#